data_AF-A0A7Z8KPD0-F1
#
_entry.id   AF-A0A7Z8KPD0-F1
#
_cell.length_a   1.000
_cell.length_b   1.000
_cell.length_c   1.000
_cell.angle_alpha   90.00
_cell.angle_beta   90.00
_cell.angle_gamma   90.00
#
_symmetry.space_group_name_H-M   'P 1'
#
loop_
_entity.id
_entity.type
_entity.pdbx_description
1 polymer ?
#
loop_
_entity_poly.entity_id
_entity_poly.type
_entity_poly.pdbx_seq_one_letter_code
_entity_poly.pdbx_strand_id
1 'polypeptide(L)'
;MTIKEKIHIMSAGANVHNTFPIAIYNISPASEVYVIAEKRVYEDSDNPKTQESRVAIRKSIEDLIKLATPIVKNGVHEVIIEADTIDYIRAKVFEIYKNNPNAQYYFNVSGGTKILSIGLFMMAIWLEATPYHIDMEDIANEIPIPKVHIEDFQSNQNRETILRILDAQKPSDEDNLKTLSRMKLREKLSKEYIPIRDKNREDRTLKDGVFNSLTHDLLKWNLIDERHIEGRKKEKEYILTPDGELTLKFVSLKGK
;
A
#
# COMPACT_ATOMS: atom_id res chain seq x y z
N MET A 1 -2.92 -19.94 -12.63
CA MET A 1 -2.42 -18.96 -11.63
C MET A 1 -2.33 -19.68 -10.31
N THR A 2 -1.14 -19.73 -9.71
CA THR A 2 -0.99 -20.20 -8.33
C THR A 2 -1.67 -19.19 -7.41
N ILE A 3 -2.66 -19.62 -6.63
CA ILE A 3 -3.31 -18.77 -5.64
C ILE A 3 -2.25 -18.51 -4.57
N LYS A 4 -1.79 -17.25 -4.47
CA LYS A 4 -0.88 -16.85 -3.39
C LYS A 4 -1.66 -16.91 -2.08
N GLU A 5 -1.05 -17.46 -1.04
CA GLU A 5 -1.59 -17.38 0.31
C GLU A 5 -1.70 -15.92 0.73
N LYS A 6 -2.75 -15.61 1.48
CA LYS A 6 -3.04 -14.26 1.94
C LYS A 6 -3.00 -14.23 3.45
N ILE A 7 -1.99 -13.57 4.01
CA ILE A 7 -1.71 -13.57 5.43
C ILE A 7 -2.07 -12.21 6.01
N HIS A 8 -2.97 -12.20 6.98
CA HIS A 8 -3.30 -10.99 7.73
C HIS A 8 -2.50 -10.97 9.03
N ILE A 9 -1.76 -9.90 9.28
CA ILE A 9 -1.07 -9.63 10.55
C ILE A 9 -1.78 -8.44 11.19
N MET A 10 -2.34 -8.65 12.38
CA MET A 10 -3.20 -7.69 13.06
C MET A 10 -2.61 -7.26 14.40
N SER A 11 -2.58 -5.95 14.65
CA SER A 11 -2.25 -5.41 15.97
C SER A 11 -3.33 -5.76 16.98
N ALA A 12 -2.97 -6.38 18.10
CA ALA A 12 -3.91 -6.65 19.18
C ALA A 12 -4.35 -5.36 19.87
N GLY A 13 -5.66 -5.10 19.85
CA GLY A 13 -6.30 -4.03 20.60
C GLY A 13 -7.63 -4.51 21.17
N ALA A 14 -8.27 -3.68 22.01
CA ALA A 14 -9.52 -4.03 22.68
C ALA A 14 -10.71 -4.32 21.73
N ASN A 15 -10.57 -4.00 20.45
CA ASN A 15 -11.60 -4.18 19.42
C ASN A 15 -11.10 -4.94 18.18
N VAL A 16 -9.98 -5.68 18.26
CA VAL A 16 -9.42 -6.38 17.08
C VAL A 16 -10.42 -7.39 16.48
N HIS A 17 -11.27 -8.02 17.30
CA HIS A 17 -12.34 -8.92 16.85
C HIS A 17 -13.35 -8.26 15.91
N ASN A 18 -13.68 -6.97 16.13
CA ASN A 18 -14.59 -6.22 15.26
C ASN A 18 -13.96 -5.90 13.91
N THR A 19 -12.64 -5.69 13.90
CA THR A 19 -11.92 -5.34 12.66
C THR A 19 -11.71 -6.54 11.73
N PHE A 20 -11.72 -7.76 12.25
CA PHE A 20 -11.42 -8.95 11.46
C PHE A 20 -12.47 -9.25 10.37
N PRO A 21 -13.79 -9.32 10.66
CA PRO A 21 -14.82 -9.55 9.65
C PRO A 21 -14.78 -8.51 8.52
N ILE A 22 -14.65 -7.24 8.90
CA ILE A 22 -14.57 -6.13 7.94
C ILE A 22 -13.36 -6.31 7.02
N ALA A 23 -12.20 -6.65 7.58
CA ALA A 23 -10.98 -6.87 6.80
C ALA A 23 -11.13 -8.00 5.77
N ILE A 24 -11.70 -9.14 6.16
CA ILE A 24 -11.77 -10.30 5.25
C ILE A 24 -12.78 -10.13 4.11
N TYR A 25 -13.82 -9.30 4.31
CA TYR A 25 -14.82 -9.02 3.29
C TYR A 25 -14.47 -7.82 2.42
N ASN A 26 -13.86 -6.77 2.99
CA ASN A 26 -13.67 -5.49 2.30
C ASN A 26 -12.23 -5.29 1.80
N ILE A 27 -11.22 -5.91 2.42
CA ILE A 27 -9.82 -5.81 1.99
C ILE A 27 -9.43 -7.06 1.22
N SER A 28 -9.43 -8.21 1.89
CA SER A 28 -9.09 -9.48 1.24
C SER A 28 -9.41 -10.68 2.14
N PRO A 29 -9.87 -11.82 1.57
CA PRO A 29 -9.94 -13.07 2.31
C PRO A 29 -8.58 -13.48 2.89
N ALA A 30 -8.58 -14.03 4.11
CA ALA A 30 -7.40 -14.52 4.79
C ALA A 30 -7.25 -16.05 4.64
N SER A 31 -6.07 -16.50 4.24
CA SER A 31 -5.66 -17.90 4.32
C SER A 31 -5.11 -18.22 5.71
N GLU A 32 -4.44 -17.26 6.33
CA GLU A 32 -3.84 -17.35 7.66
C GLU A 32 -3.96 -15.99 8.38
N VAL A 33 -4.09 -16.01 9.70
CA VAL A 33 -4.17 -14.79 10.52
C VAL A 33 -3.19 -14.87 11.68
N TYR A 34 -2.45 -13.79 11.90
CA TYR A 34 -1.61 -13.59 13.06
C TYR A 34 -2.10 -12.37 13.83
N VAL A 35 -2.29 -12.50 15.13
CA VAL A 35 -2.58 -11.38 16.03
C VAL A 35 -1.38 -11.15 16.92
N ILE A 36 -0.74 -10.00 16.80
CA ILE A 36 0.46 -9.66 17.58
C ILE A 36 0.04 -8.88 18.82
N ALA A 37 0.38 -9.39 20.00
CA ALA A 37 0.09 -8.78 21.30
C ALA A 37 1.35 -8.60 22.13
N GLU A 38 1.40 -7.57 22.98
CA GLU A 38 2.53 -7.37 23.88
C GLU A 38 2.41 -8.24 25.14
N LYS A 39 3.54 -8.75 25.65
CA LYS A 39 3.58 -9.58 26.86
C LYS A 39 2.90 -8.94 28.06
N ARG A 40 3.05 -7.62 28.23
CA ARG A 40 2.37 -6.84 29.28
C ARG A 40 0.84 -6.97 29.25
N VAL A 41 0.24 -7.31 28.10
CA VAL A 41 -1.20 -7.56 27.98
C VAL A 41 -1.62 -8.76 28.83
N TYR A 42 -0.73 -9.70 29.14
CA TYR A 42 -1.01 -10.89 29.94
C TYR A 42 -0.54 -10.78 31.38
N GLU A 43 0.11 -9.68 31.74
CA GLU A 43 0.54 -9.40 33.11
C GLU A 43 -0.60 -8.70 33.86
N ASP A 44 -0.74 -8.99 35.15
CA ASP A 44 -1.64 -8.26 36.02
C ASP A 44 -1.09 -6.86 36.33
N SER A 45 -2.02 -5.93 36.60
CA SER A 45 -1.71 -4.55 36.95
C SER A 45 -2.51 -4.12 38.17
N ASP A 46 -1.83 -3.55 39.15
CA ASP A 46 -2.47 -2.95 40.33
C ASP A 46 -3.31 -1.72 39.97
N ASN A 47 -3.05 -1.09 38.82
CA ASN A 47 -3.90 -0.02 38.30
C ASN A 47 -5.18 -0.63 37.67
N PRO A 48 -6.38 -0.36 38.22
CA PRO A 48 -7.63 -0.97 37.74
C PRO A 48 -7.95 -0.66 36.29
N LYS A 49 -7.70 0.57 35.83
CA LYS A 49 -7.97 0.99 34.43
C LYS A 49 -7.06 0.25 33.45
N THR A 50 -5.79 0.10 33.81
CA THR A 50 -4.83 -0.67 33.02
C THR A 50 -5.22 -2.14 32.98
N GLN A 51 -5.63 -2.72 34.11
CA GLN A 51 -6.07 -4.11 34.17
C GLN A 51 -7.33 -4.34 33.33
N GLU A 52 -8.33 -3.46 33.42
CA GLU A 52 -9.54 -3.51 32.61
C GLU A 52 -9.21 -3.48 31.12
N SER A 53 -8.33 -2.57 30.70
CA SER A 53 -7.88 -2.49 29.31
C SER A 53 -7.17 -3.77 28.85
N ARG A 54 -6.28 -4.34 29.67
CA ARG A 54 -5.59 -5.61 29.36
C ARG A 54 -6.56 -6.78 29.24
N VAL A 55 -7.52 -6.90 30.15
CA VAL A 55 -8.60 -7.91 30.07
C VAL A 55 -9.40 -7.75 28.78
N ALA A 56 -9.76 -6.52 28.41
CA ALA A 56 -10.50 -6.26 27.18
C ALA A 56 -9.71 -6.65 25.93
N ILE A 57 -8.39 -6.38 25.89
CA ILE A 57 -7.53 -6.81 24.78
C ILE A 57 -7.49 -8.33 24.71
N ARG A 58 -7.24 -9.05 25.82
CA ARG A 58 -7.21 -10.52 25.85
C ARG A 58 -8.52 -11.12 25.34
N LYS A 59 -9.65 -10.63 25.85
CA LYS A 59 -10.98 -11.06 25.39
C LYS A 59 -11.19 -10.80 23.90
N SER A 60 -10.75 -9.64 23.41
CA SER A 60 -10.83 -9.31 21.99
C SER A 60 -9.97 -10.23 21.11
N ILE A 61 -8.82 -10.71 21.59
CA ILE A 61 -8.01 -11.68 20.84
C ILE A 61 -8.72 -13.03 20.83
N GLU A 62 -9.22 -13.50 21.97
CA GLU A 62 -9.99 -14.75 22.08
C GLU A 62 -11.21 -14.75 21.16
N ASP A 63 -11.97 -13.66 21.13
CA ASP A 63 -13.16 -13.53 20.30
C ASP A 63 -12.80 -13.48 18.81
N LEU A 64 -11.69 -12.83 18.44
CA LEU A 64 -11.16 -12.91 17.07
C LEU A 64 -10.81 -14.35 16.69
N ILE A 65 -10.08 -15.07 17.54
CA ILE A 65 -9.70 -16.47 17.27
C ILE A 65 -10.94 -17.34 17.06
N LYS A 66 -11.96 -17.20 17.91
CA LYS A 66 -13.23 -17.93 17.77
C LYS A 66 -13.94 -17.61 16.45
N LEU A 67 -13.98 -16.33 16.05
CA LEU A 67 -14.62 -15.90 14.79
C LEU A 67 -13.85 -16.37 13.55
N ALA A 68 -12.52 -16.35 13.62
CA ALA A 68 -11.64 -16.59 12.47
C ALA A 68 -11.37 -18.09 12.23
N THR A 69 -11.29 -18.91 13.29
CA THR A 69 -10.94 -20.34 13.19
C THR A 69 -11.82 -21.13 12.19
N PRO A 70 -13.16 -20.92 12.11
CA PRO A 70 -14.00 -21.67 11.17
C PRO A 70 -13.77 -21.34 9.69
N ILE A 71 -13.14 -20.20 9.38
CA ILE A 71 -13.05 -19.66 8.02
C ILE A 71 -11.62 -19.54 7.50
N VAL A 72 -10.62 -19.43 8.39
CA VAL A 72 -9.21 -19.27 8.04
C VAL A 72 -8.53 -20.63 7.95
N LYS A 73 -8.20 -21.06 6.73
CA LYS A 73 -7.74 -22.43 6.42
C LYS A 73 -6.45 -22.85 7.12
N ASN A 74 -5.45 -21.97 7.17
CA ASN A 74 -4.13 -22.25 7.71
C ASN A 74 -4.02 -21.90 9.20
N GLY A 75 -5.13 -21.51 9.82
CA GLY A 75 -5.22 -21.23 11.25
C GLY A 75 -5.06 -19.75 11.62
N VAL A 76 -5.26 -19.52 12.92
CA VAL A 76 -5.23 -18.21 13.57
C VAL A 76 -4.25 -18.31 14.74
N HIS A 77 -3.24 -17.45 14.73
CA HIS A 77 -2.11 -17.55 15.65
C HIS A 77 -1.99 -16.28 16.49
N GLU A 78 -1.91 -16.46 17.80
CA GLU A 78 -1.55 -15.39 18.73
C GLU A 78 -0.02 -15.36 18.88
N VAL A 79 0.58 -14.19 18.64
CA VAL A 79 2.02 -13.99 18.71
C VAL A 79 2.32 -12.95 19.77
N ILE A 80 3.06 -13.35 20.80
CA ILE A 80 3.42 -12.48 21.91
C ILE A 80 4.81 -11.86 21.66
N ILE A 81 4.91 -10.54 21.76
CA ILE A 81 6.19 -9.80 21.76
C ILE A 81 6.58 -9.42 23.18
N GLU A 82 7.87 -9.50 23.52
CA GLU A 82 8.36 -9.23 24.88
C GLU A 82 8.14 -7.78 25.32
N ALA A 83 8.26 -6.82 24.41
CA ALA A 83 8.02 -5.41 24.69
C ALA A 83 7.49 -4.66 23.45
N ASP A 84 6.86 -3.51 23.67
CA ASP A 84 6.34 -2.61 22.62
C ASP A 84 7.46 -1.80 21.94
N THR A 85 8.45 -2.50 21.39
CA THR A 85 9.55 -1.89 20.63
C THR A 85 9.52 -2.36 19.18
N ILE A 86 10.00 -1.50 18.28
CA ILE A 86 10.06 -1.81 16.85
C ILE A 86 10.90 -3.06 16.59
N ASP A 87 11.95 -3.32 17.37
CA ASP A 87 12.83 -4.47 17.16
C ASP A 87 12.13 -5.81 17.45
N TYR A 88 11.35 -5.91 18.53
CA TYR A 88 10.56 -7.12 18.80
C TYR A 88 9.47 -7.35 17.76
N ILE A 89 8.80 -6.28 17.31
CA ILE A 89 7.79 -6.36 16.24
C ILE A 89 8.45 -6.85 14.94
N ARG A 90 9.59 -6.25 14.54
CA ARG A 90 10.35 -6.64 13.36
C ARG A 90 10.76 -8.10 13.42
N ALA A 91 11.30 -8.55 14.55
CA ALA A 91 11.73 -9.94 14.73
C ALA A 91 10.57 -10.92 14.51
N LYS A 92 9.41 -10.67 15.14
CA LYS A 92 8.23 -11.55 14.99
C LYS A 92 7.62 -11.52 13.59
N VAL A 93 7.50 -10.34 12.98
CA VAL A 93 7.03 -10.25 11.60
C VAL A 93 7.99 -10.96 10.64
N PHE A 94 9.29 -10.84 10.85
CA PHE A 94 10.29 -11.54 10.04
C PHE A 94 10.25 -13.06 10.21
N GLU A 95 10.00 -13.56 11.42
CA GLU A 95 9.75 -15.00 11.66
C GLU A 95 8.55 -15.50 10.85
N ILE A 96 7.43 -14.77 10.86
CA ILE A 96 6.24 -15.10 10.05
C ILE A 96 6.57 -15.06 8.56
N TYR A 97 7.29 -14.03 8.11
CA TYR A 97 7.72 -13.89 6.71
C TYR A 97 8.60 -15.05 6.24
N LYS A 98 9.57 -15.46 7.06
CA LYS A 98 10.50 -16.55 6.74
C LYS A 98 9.78 -17.87 6.42
N ASN A 99 8.64 -18.11 7.07
CA ASN A 99 7.86 -19.32 6.85
C ASN A 99 7.01 -19.24 5.57
N ASN A 100 6.63 -18.04 5.13
CA ASN A 100 5.70 -17.82 4.01
C ASN A 100 6.18 -16.72 3.04
N PRO A 101 7.42 -16.77 2.50
CA PRO A 101 8.04 -15.63 1.82
C PRO A 101 7.35 -15.18 0.51
N ASN A 102 6.51 -16.04 -0.06
CA ASN A 102 5.78 -15.78 -1.30
C ASN A 102 4.31 -15.37 -1.09
N ALA A 103 3.85 -15.27 0.16
CA ALA A 103 2.50 -14.85 0.49
C ALA A 103 2.25 -13.37 0.20
N GLN A 104 0.98 -13.01 0.06
CA GLN A 104 0.52 -11.62 0.09
C GLN A 104 0.21 -11.25 1.53
N TYR A 105 0.73 -10.12 1.96
CA TYR A 105 0.65 -9.67 3.33
C TYR A 105 -0.29 -8.49 3.48
N TYR A 106 -1.14 -8.55 4.51
CA TYR A 106 -2.12 -7.51 4.84
C TYR A 106 -1.97 -7.14 6.31
N PHE A 107 -1.75 -5.86 6.59
CA PHE A 107 -1.33 -5.40 7.92
C PHE A 107 -2.42 -4.51 8.53
N ASN A 108 -3.15 -5.02 9.52
CA ASN A 108 -4.14 -4.22 10.23
C ASN A 108 -3.44 -3.36 11.29
N VAL A 109 -3.55 -2.05 11.13
CA VAL A 109 -2.99 -1.04 12.05
C VAL A 109 -4.07 -0.22 12.77
N SER A 110 -5.33 -0.68 12.75
CA SER A 110 -6.49 0.02 13.33
C SER A 110 -6.44 0.11 14.85
N GLY A 111 -5.76 -0.83 15.51
CA GLY A 111 -5.81 -0.99 16.95
C GLY A 111 -4.44 -1.18 17.60
N GLY A 112 -4.49 -1.57 18.87
CA GLY A 112 -3.31 -1.78 19.69
C GLY A 112 -2.61 -0.49 20.08
N THR A 113 -1.36 -0.63 20.52
CA THR A 113 -0.57 0.51 20.95
C THR A 113 0.01 1.21 19.73
N LYS A 114 0.23 2.52 19.84
CA LYS A 114 0.78 3.32 18.73
C LYS A 114 2.08 2.72 18.19
N ILE A 115 2.94 2.21 19.06
CA ILE A 115 4.22 1.62 18.64
C ILE A 115 4.00 0.32 17.86
N LEU A 116 3.02 -0.51 18.27
CA LEU A 116 2.66 -1.71 17.53
C LEU A 116 2.13 -1.37 16.13
N SER A 117 1.18 -0.45 16.03
CA SER A 117 0.62 0.00 14.74
C SER A 117 1.70 0.60 13.83
N ILE A 118 2.59 1.44 14.37
CA ILE A 118 3.72 2.03 13.63
C ILE A 118 4.71 0.94 13.19
N GLY A 119 5.07 0.01 14.06
CA GLY A 119 6.01 -1.07 13.75
C GLY A 119 5.47 -1.98 12.64
N LEU A 120 4.17 -2.31 12.68
CA LEU A 120 3.50 -3.03 11.60
C LEU A 120 3.50 -2.22 10.31
N PHE A 121 3.11 -0.96 10.33
CA PHE A 121 3.15 -0.10 9.14
C PHE A 121 4.56 -0.05 8.52
N MET A 122 5.61 0.12 9.34
CA MET A 122 7.00 0.10 8.87
C MET A 122 7.36 -1.23 8.21
N MET A 123 6.94 -2.36 8.79
CA MET A 123 7.17 -3.68 8.20
C MET A 123 6.39 -3.89 6.91
N ALA A 124 5.22 -3.27 6.77
CA ALA A 124 4.46 -3.33 5.52
C ALA A 124 5.24 -2.70 4.36
N ILE A 125 6.00 -1.63 4.61
CA ILE A 125 6.90 -1.03 3.61
C ILE A 125 7.98 -2.02 3.19
N TRP A 126 8.65 -2.68 4.15
CA TRP A 126 9.73 -3.64 3.85
C TRP A 126 9.27 -4.87 3.09
N LEU A 127 8.03 -5.31 3.33
CA LEU A 127 7.48 -6.54 2.74
C LEU A 127 6.59 -6.28 1.51
N GLU A 128 6.50 -5.03 1.04
CA GLU A 128 5.54 -4.61 0.01
C GLU A 128 4.11 -5.08 0.32
N ALA A 129 3.75 -5.07 1.61
CA ALA A 129 2.44 -5.49 2.10
C ALA A 129 1.39 -4.37 1.93
N THR A 130 0.11 -4.73 2.10
CA THR A 130 -1.00 -3.77 2.14
C THR A 130 -1.33 -3.41 3.59
N PRO A 131 -0.87 -2.28 4.13
CA PRO A 131 -1.35 -1.78 5.41
C PRO A 131 -2.78 -1.23 5.25
N TYR A 132 -3.60 -1.42 6.28
CA TYR A 132 -4.96 -0.89 6.29
C TYR A 132 -5.40 -0.57 7.71
N HIS A 133 -6.39 0.30 7.81
CA HIS A 133 -7.09 0.58 9.06
C HIS A 133 -8.60 0.53 8.83
N ILE A 134 -9.34 0.24 9.89
CA ILE A 134 -10.79 0.29 9.95
C ILE A 134 -11.13 1.46 10.87
N ASP A 135 -11.91 2.40 10.35
CA ASP A 135 -12.29 3.60 11.08
C ASP A 135 -13.48 3.35 12.02
N MET A 136 -13.98 4.42 12.66
CA MET A 136 -15.10 4.33 13.60
C MET A 136 -16.45 4.09 12.91
N GLU A 137 -16.52 4.20 11.58
CA GLU A 137 -17.71 3.94 10.77
C GLU A 137 -17.68 2.54 10.14
N ASP A 138 -16.77 1.68 10.61
CA ASP A 138 -16.55 0.32 10.12
C ASP A 138 -16.12 0.27 8.63
N ILE A 139 -15.52 1.36 8.13
CA ILE A 139 -15.00 1.44 6.77
C ILE A 139 -13.54 0.97 6.75
N ALA A 140 -13.25 0.02 5.86
CA ALA A 140 -11.89 -0.47 5.65
C ALA A 140 -11.15 0.44 4.66
N ASN A 141 -10.03 0.99 5.10
CA ASN A 141 -9.23 1.95 4.34
C ASN A 141 -7.81 1.43 4.20
N GLU A 142 -7.40 1.10 2.97
CA GLU A 142 -5.99 0.84 2.66
C GLU A 142 -5.17 2.12 2.84
N ILE A 143 -3.97 1.97 3.41
CA ILE A 143 -3.04 3.08 3.57
C ILE A 143 -2.07 3.05 2.39
N PRO A 144 -2.09 4.05 1.49
CA PRO A 144 -1.23 4.07 0.32
C PRO A 144 0.24 4.18 0.75
N ILE A 145 1.08 3.28 0.23
CA ILE A 145 2.53 3.34 0.37
C ILE A 145 3.13 3.86 -0.94
N PRO A 146 3.88 4.97 -0.92
CA PRO A 146 4.62 5.44 -2.08
C PRO A 146 5.57 4.35 -2.59
N LYS A 147 5.43 3.99 -3.87
CA LYS A 147 6.22 2.93 -4.52
C LYS A 147 7.54 3.42 -5.12
N VAL A 148 7.87 4.69 -4.95
CA VAL A 148 9.06 5.34 -5.49
C VAL A 148 9.57 6.42 -4.55
N HIS A 149 10.88 6.50 -4.39
CA HIS A 149 11.53 7.62 -3.72
C HIS A 149 11.56 8.85 -4.62
N ILE A 150 11.45 10.04 -4.04
CA ILE A 150 11.36 11.28 -4.83
C ILE A 150 12.62 11.51 -5.67
N GLU A 151 13.80 11.14 -5.16
CA GLU A 151 15.07 11.23 -5.88
C GLU A 151 15.09 10.30 -7.11
N ASP A 152 14.60 9.07 -6.97
CA ASP A 152 14.50 8.12 -8.07
C ASP A 152 13.54 8.62 -9.14
N PHE A 153 12.40 9.19 -8.74
CA PHE A 153 11.47 9.83 -9.67
C PHE A 153 12.16 10.99 -10.42
N GLN A 154 12.81 11.90 -9.69
CA GLN A 154 13.48 13.10 -10.22
C GLN A 154 14.72 12.81 -11.07
N SER A 155 15.29 11.61 -11.00
CA SER A 155 16.42 11.20 -11.86
C SER A 155 16.12 11.29 -13.37
N ASN A 156 14.84 11.39 -13.75
CA ASN A 156 14.41 11.53 -15.14
C ASN A 156 13.27 12.55 -15.29
N GLN A 157 13.60 13.76 -15.74
CA GLN A 157 12.66 14.86 -15.92
C GLN A 157 11.48 14.52 -16.84
N ASN A 158 11.64 13.60 -17.79
CA ASN A 158 10.55 13.20 -18.68
C ASN A 158 9.38 12.53 -17.92
N ARG A 159 9.64 11.97 -16.73
CA ARG A 159 8.60 11.42 -15.83
C ARG A 159 7.70 12.53 -15.29
N GLU A 160 8.31 13.62 -14.81
CA GLU A 160 7.60 14.83 -14.40
C GLU A 160 6.82 15.44 -15.57
N THR A 161 7.43 15.52 -16.75
CA THR A 161 6.75 16.02 -17.96
C THR A 161 5.51 15.20 -18.30
N ILE A 162 5.56 13.87 -18.17
CA ILE A 162 4.38 13.01 -18.37
C ILE A 162 3.27 13.36 -17.38
N LEU A 163 3.60 13.44 -16.07
CA LEU A 163 2.59 13.78 -15.06
C LEU A 163 2.00 15.17 -15.30
N ARG A 164 2.82 16.16 -15.67
CA ARG A 164 2.35 17.52 -16.03
C ARG A 164 1.42 17.52 -17.24
N ILE A 165 1.74 16.75 -18.27
CA ILE A 165 0.88 16.62 -19.46
C ILE A 165 -0.49 16.05 -19.07
N LEU A 166 -0.52 15.01 -18.23
CA LEU A 166 -1.76 14.40 -17.76
C LEU A 166 -2.53 15.35 -16.84
N ASP A 167 -1.85 16.04 -15.92
CA ASP A 167 -2.45 16.97 -14.96
C ASP A 167 -3.13 18.17 -15.63
N ALA A 168 -2.62 18.58 -16.80
CA ALA A 168 -3.20 19.65 -17.62
C ALA A 168 -4.47 19.23 -18.40
N GLN A 169 -4.85 17.95 -18.38
CA GLN A 169 -6.09 17.50 -19.03
C GLN A 169 -7.30 17.91 -18.18
N LYS A 170 -8.40 18.25 -18.87
CA LYS A 170 -9.69 18.40 -18.19
C LYS A 170 -10.14 17.03 -17.69
N PRO A 171 -10.63 16.93 -16.45
CA PRO A 171 -11.26 15.70 -15.98
C PRO A 171 -12.41 15.30 -16.91
N SER A 172 -12.62 14.00 -17.12
CA SER A 172 -13.79 13.50 -17.82
C SER A 172 -15.07 13.76 -17.03
N ASP A 173 -16.18 14.00 -17.73
CA ASP A 173 -17.48 14.28 -17.09
C ASP A 173 -18.06 13.07 -16.34
N GLU A 174 -17.68 11.84 -16.74
CA GLU A 174 -18.22 10.60 -16.15
C GLU A 174 -17.52 10.19 -14.85
N ASP A 175 -16.19 10.29 -14.80
CA ASP A 175 -15.39 9.73 -13.70
C ASP A 175 -14.53 10.78 -12.98
N ASN A 176 -14.57 12.05 -13.43
CA ASN A 176 -13.67 13.11 -12.97
C ASN A 176 -12.17 12.72 -13.08
N LEU A 177 -11.83 11.90 -14.09
CA LEU A 177 -10.48 11.39 -14.30
C LEU A 177 -9.74 12.19 -15.36
N LYS A 178 -8.47 12.50 -15.10
CA LYS A 178 -7.58 13.13 -16.09
C LYS A 178 -6.94 12.04 -16.94
N THR A 179 -7.39 11.92 -18.18
CA THR A 179 -6.97 10.85 -19.07
C THR A 179 -6.37 11.37 -20.37
N LEU A 180 -5.48 10.58 -20.97
CA LEU A 180 -4.96 10.86 -22.30
C LEU A 180 -4.60 9.57 -23.05
N SER A 181 -4.97 9.48 -24.33
CA SER A 181 -4.59 8.32 -25.14
C SER A 181 -3.08 8.21 -25.28
N ARG A 182 -2.57 6.96 -25.34
CA ARG A 182 -1.14 6.67 -25.49
C ARG A 182 -0.50 7.47 -26.63
N MET A 183 -1.19 7.54 -27.78
CA MET A 183 -0.71 8.25 -28.96
C MET A 183 -0.55 9.75 -28.68
N LYS A 184 -1.57 10.40 -28.08
CA LYS A 184 -1.55 11.82 -27.75
C LYS A 184 -0.52 12.13 -26.67
N LEU A 185 -0.40 11.27 -25.65
CA LEU A 185 0.60 11.44 -24.59
C LEU A 185 2.02 11.40 -25.16
N ARG A 186 2.30 10.42 -26.02
CA ARG A 186 3.60 10.31 -26.71
C ARG A 186 3.86 11.52 -27.60
N GLU A 187 2.87 11.99 -28.34
CA GLU A 187 3.00 13.17 -29.21
C GLU A 187 3.35 14.43 -28.39
N LYS A 188 2.65 14.68 -27.28
CA LYS A 188 2.94 15.80 -26.38
C LYS A 188 4.32 15.66 -25.74
N LEU A 189 4.65 14.48 -25.21
CA LEU A 189 5.97 14.26 -24.61
C LEU A 189 7.09 14.46 -25.62
N SER A 190 6.92 14.03 -26.88
CA SER A 190 7.94 14.20 -27.92
C SER A 190 8.30 15.67 -28.19
N LYS A 191 7.38 16.62 -27.94
CA LYS A 191 7.62 18.07 -28.11
C LYS A 191 8.48 18.65 -26.98
N GLU A 192 8.48 18.02 -25.81
CA GLU A 192 9.15 18.49 -24.59
C GLU A 192 10.25 17.52 -24.11
N TYR A 193 10.57 16.50 -24.92
CA TYR A 193 11.46 15.41 -24.54
C TYR A 193 12.90 15.87 -24.36
N ILE A 194 13.51 15.47 -23.24
CA ILE A 194 14.91 15.78 -22.90
C ILE A 194 15.71 14.47 -22.84
N PRO A 195 16.68 14.25 -23.75
CA PRO A 195 17.56 13.08 -23.71
C PRO A 195 18.49 13.10 -22.49
N ILE A 196 18.54 12.01 -21.71
CA ILE A 196 19.34 11.94 -20.47
C ILE A 196 20.76 11.40 -20.71
N ARG A 197 20.91 10.38 -21.56
CA ARG A 197 22.18 9.66 -21.73
C ARG A 197 23.15 10.27 -22.74
N ASP A 198 22.68 11.20 -23.56
CA ASP A 198 23.45 11.66 -24.73
C ASP A 198 23.17 13.16 -24.97
N LYS A 199 23.66 14.02 -24.06
CA LYS A 199 23.42 15.48 -24.10
C LYS A 199 23.97 16.14 -25.38
N ASN A 200 24.91 15.48 -26.07
CA ASN A 200 25.62 16.02 -27.24
C ASN A 200 25.12 15.44 -28.58
N ARG A 201 24.08 14.60 -28.60
CA ARG A 201 23.55 14.03 -29.85
C ARG A 201 22.42 14.88 -30.43
N GLU A 202 22.52 15.19 -31.71
CA GLU A 202 21.54 16.00 -32.45
C GLU A 202 20.21 15.28 -32.71
N ASP A 203 20.20 13.94 -32.69
CA ASP A 203 18.98 13.13 -32.82
C ASP A 203 18.19 13.05 -31.50
N ARG A 204 17.39 14.09 -31.27
CA ARG A 204 16.62 14.35 -30.05
C ARG A 204 15.22 13.71 -30.04
N THR A 205 15.03 12.58 -30.73
CA THR A 205 13.68 12.01 -30.90
C THR A 205 13.32 11.03 -29.78
N LEU A 206 12.08 11.13 -29.28
CA LEU A 206 11.53 10.16 -28.35
C LEU A 206 11.27 8.83 -29.07
N LYS A 207 12.06 7.81 -28.73
CA LYS A 207 11.88 6.44 -29.23
C LYS A 207 10.76 5.72 -28.49
N ASP A 208 10.07 4.81 -29.18
CA ASP A 208 8.98 4.02 -28.59
C ASP A 208 9.42 3.19 -27.38
N GLY A 209 10.61 2.59 -27.44
CA GLY A 209 11.15 1.83 -26.30
C GLY A 209 11.37 2.72 -25.06
N VAL A 210 11.79 3.97 -25.26
CA VAL A 210 12.00 4.93 -24.16
C VAL A 210 10.65 5.37 -23.59
N PHE A 211 9.69 5.71 -24.44
CA PHE A 211 8.34 6.04 -24.01
C PHE A 211 7.70 4.91 -23.19
N ASN A 212 7.77 3.68 -23.69
CA ASN A 212 7.23 2.50 -23.00
C ASN A 212 7.90 2.28 -21.65
N SER A 213 9.23 2.46 -21.57
CA SER A 213 9.98 2.37 -20.31
C SER A 213 9.51 3.44 -19.31
N LEU A 214 9.35 4.69 -19.74
CA LEU A 214 8.88 5.78 -18.89
C LEU A 214 7.49 5.49 -18.33
N THR A 215 6.54 5.11 -19.18
CA THR A 215 5.18 4.79 -18.75
C THR A 215 5.14 3.53 -17.88
N HIS A 216 6.00 2.55 -18.15
CA HIS A 216 6.09 1.35 -17.33
C HIS A 216 6.56 1.66 -15.91
N ASP A 217 7.57 2.51 -15.76
CA ASP A 217 8.02 2.97 -14.44
C ASP A 217 6.87 3.65 -13.68
N LEU A 218 6.17 4.59 -14.32
CA LEU A 218 5.06 5.32 -13.71
C LEU A 218 3.87 4.42 -13.33
N LEU A 219 3.53 3.43 -14.16
CA LEU A 219 2.52 2.40 -13.86
C LEU A 219 2.96 1.54 -12.66
N LYS A 220 4.20 1.06 -12.67
CA LYS A 220 4.76 0.25 -11.57
C LYS A 220 4.71 1.00 -10.24
N TRP A 221 4.92 2.31 -10.28
CA TRP A 221 4.89 3.18 -9.12
C TRP A 221 3.49 3.69 -8.74
N ASN A 222 2.44 3.26 -9.44
CA ASN A 222 1.06 3.70 -9.21
C ASN A 222 0.85 5.22 -9.40
N LEU A 223 1.70 5.89 -10.17
CA LEU A 223 1.57 7.33 -10.46
C LEU A 223 0.65 7.61 -11.65
N ILE A 224 0.50 6.61 -12.52
CA ILE A 224 -0.51 6.58 -13.57
C ILE A 224 -1.15 5.19 -13.58
N ASP A 225 -2.35 5.10 -14.14
CA ASP A 225 -3.04 3.84 -14.44
C ASP A 225 -3.26 3.70 -15.96
N GLU A 226 -3.60 2.51 -16.44
CA GLU A 226 -3.94 2.25 -17.84
C GLU A 226 -5.30 1.55 -18.01
N ARG A 227 -6.11 2.04 -18.96
CA ARG A 227 -7.33 1.36 -19.39
C ARG A 227 -7.40 1.24 -20.91
N HIS A 228 -8.16 0.25 -21.37
CA HIS A 228 -8.50 0.14 -22.79
C HIS A 228 -9.65 1.08 -23.13
N ILE A 229 -9.55 1.74 -24.28
CA ILE A 229 -10.65 2.57 -24.80
C ILE A 229 -11.78 1.64 -25.24
N GLU A 230 -12.99 1.91 -24.77
CA GLU A 230 -14.18 1.14 -25.15
C GLU A 230 -14.37 1.15 -26.67
N GLY A 231 -14.67 -0.02 -27.25
CA GLY A 231 -14.76 -0.19 -28.71
C GLY A 231 -13.41 -0.25 -29.45
N ARG A 232 -12.27 0.01 -28.80
CA ARG A 232 -10.92 -0.08 -29.40
C ARG A 232 -9.96 -0.90 -28.54
N LYS A 233 -10.07 -2.23 -28.62
CA LYS A 233 -9.24 -3.20 -27.86
C LYS A 233 -7.72 -3.00 -27.97
N LYS A 234 -7.22 -2.28 -28.98
CA LYS A 234 -5.79 -2.01 -29.18
C LYS A 234 -5.34 -0.63 -28.68
N GLU A 235 -6.26 0.26 -28.33
CA GLU A 235 -5.93 1.62 -27.90
C GLU A 235 -6.00 1.73 -26.38
N LYS A 236 -4.95 2.31 -25.79
CA LYS A 236 -4.81 2.49 -24.35
C LYS A 236 -4.91 3.97 -24.01
N GLU A 237 -5.51 4.27 -22.86
CA GLU A 237 -5.47 5.56 -22.19
C GLU A 237 -4.70 5.45 -20.89
N TYR A 238 -3.91 6.48 -20.61
CA TYR A 238 -3.27 6.65 -19.31
C TYR A 238 -4.09 7.60 -18.46
N ILE A 239 -4.21 7.28 -17.19
CA ILE A 239 -4.98 8.02 -16.20
C ILE A 239 -4.01 8.54 -15.14
N LEU A 240 -4.11 9.82 -14.76
CA LEU A 240 -3.36 10.32 -13.61
C LEU A 240 -4.00 9.82 -12.31
N THR A 241 -3.21 9.22 -11.43
CA THR A 241 -3.69 8.77 -10.10
C THR A 241 -3.54 9.90 -9.07
N PRO A 242 -4.23 9.82 -7.91
CA PRO A 242 -4.00 10.74 -6.79
C PRO A 242 -2.54 10.78 -6.32
N ASP A 243 -1.84 9.63 -6.31
CA ASP A 243 -0.42 9.55 -5.99
C ASP A 243 0.45 10.30 -7.02
N GLY A 244 0.08 10.20 -8.31
CA GLY A 244 0.70 10.97 -9.39
C GLY A 244 0.53 12.47 -9.21
N GLU A 245 -0.69 12.94 -8.89
CA GLU A 245 -0.95 14.35 -8.59
C GLU A 245 -0.15 14.85 -7.40
N LEU A 246 -0.13 14.07 -6.31
CA LEU A 246 0.63 14.42 -5.11
C LEU A 246 2.14 14.49 -5.40
N THR A 247 2.67 13.51 -6.13
CA THR A 247 4.07 13.48 -6.54
C THR A 247 4.43 14.71 -7.37
N LEU A 248 3.58 15.09 -8.33
CA LEU A 248 3.78 16.28 -9.15
C LEU A 248 3.82 17.56 -8.30
N LYS A 249 2.95 17.68 -7.30
CA LYS A 249 2.96 18.82 -6.35
C LYS A 249 4.27 18.91 -5.58
N PHE A 250 4.78 17.79 -5.07
CA PHE A 250 6.05 17.75 -4.34
C PHE A 250 7.24 18.21 -5.18
N VAL A 251 7.37 17.71 -6.41
CA VAL A 251 8.51 18.09 -7.26
C VAL A 251 8.42 19.52 -7.78
N SER A 252 7.20 20.02 -8.00
CA SER A 252 6.95 21.39 -8.46
C SER A 252 7.31 22.46 -7.41
N LEU A 253 7.36 22.10 -6.13
CA LEU A 253 7.77 23.00 -5.04
C LEU A 253 9.28 23.17 -4.92
N LYS A 254 10.07 22.12 -5.23
CA LYS A 254 11.55 22.17 -5.17
C LYS A 254 12.18 23.05 -6.26
N GLY A 255 11.41 23.50 -7.25
CA GLY A 255 11.85 24.37 -8.34
C GLY A 255 11.60 25.88 -8.13
N LYS A 256 11.20 26.31 -6.93
CA LYS A 256 11.02 27.72 -6.55
C LYS A 256 12.05 28.16 -5.53
#